data_AF-A0AA96N0I0-F1
#
_entry.id   AF-A0AA96N0I0-F1
#
_cell.length_a   1.000
_cell.length_b   1.000
_cell.length_c   1.000
_cell.angle_alpha   90.00
_cell.angle_beta   90.00
_cell.angle_gamma   90.00
#
_symmetry.space_group_name_H-M   'P 1'
#
loop_
_entity.id
_entity.type
_entity.pdbx_description
1 polymer ?
#
loop_
_entity_poly.entity_id
_entity_poly.type
_entity_poly.pdbx_seq_one_letter_code
_entity_poly.pdbx_strand_id
1 'polypeptide(L)'
;MRKLSEYDHSFQELKHIPRSNQQKQLSLLKILDEMNKQTKGTKNLFPQILTISVSFAACVLFAFIVFHQKDLIQTTSLLNTIENNSITQMTLSPAKSNHTFTQKEGGNQKGIYFIEDDDWNLTFNKFIKNAQNVSYEPQTMPLYDLLLTFKNHETIKIKVWAEDGLVYLKELEQENFYLLSRENSAVFIDKVNSIHEYIETPLK
;
A
#
# COMPACT_ATOMS: atom_id res chain seq x y z
N MET A 1 -33.23 -9.12 -40.59
CA MET A 1 -34.07 -8.72 -41.75
C MET A 1 -34.95 -9.90 -42.09
N ARG A 2 -36.29 -9.76 -42.00
CA ARG A 2 -37.22 -10.79 -42.43
C ARG A 2 -37.20 -10.91 -43.96
N LYS A 3 -37.24 -12.14 -44.49
CA LYS A 3 -37.13 -12.43 -45.93
C LYS A 3 -38.39 -11.96 -46.66
N LEU A 4 -38.25 -11.49 -47.90
CA LEU A 4 -39.34 -11.05 -48.79
C LEU A 4 -40.53 -12.04 -48.84
N SER A 5 -40.26 -13.33 -48.68
CA SER A 5 -41.25 -14.41 -48.68
C SER A 5 -42.28 -14.32 -47.54
N GLU A 6 -41.96 -13.69 -46.40
CA GLU A 6 -42.93 -13.54 -45.30
C GLU A 6 -43.94 -12.43 -45.57
N TYR A 7 -43.58 -11.41 -46.36
CA TYR A 7 -44.48 -10.30 -46.71
C TYR A 7 -45.53 -10.71 -47.75
N ASP A 8 -45.23 -11.69 -48.61
CA ASP A 8 -46.19 -12.25 -49.56
C ASP A 8 -47.35 -12.96 -48.85
N HIS A 9 -47.09 -13.59 -47.71
CA HIS A 9 -48.11 -14.29 -46.93
C HIS A 9 -49.11 -13.29 -46.30
N SER A 10 -48.62 -12.17 -45.74
CA SER A 10 -49.48 -11.09 -45.24
C SER A 10 -50.27 -10.39 -46.35
N PHE A 11 -49.75 -10.36 -47.59
CA PHE A 11 -50.49 -9.80 -48.73
C PHE A 11 -51.59 -10.73 -49.23
N GLN A 12 -51.43 -12.05 -49.10
CA GLN A 12 -52.48 -13.01 -49.42
C GLN A 12 -53.68 -12.91 -48.46
N GLU A 13 -53.45 -12.61 -47.17
CA GLU A 13 -54.52 -12.35 -46.21
C GLU A 13 -55.39 -11.15 -46.62
N LEU A 14 -54.78 -10.13 -47.23
CA LEU A 14 -55.48 -8.94 -47.75
C LEU A 14 -56.26 -9.17 -49.05
N LYS A 15 -56.14 -10.34 -49.71
CA LYS A 15 -56.89 -10.65 -50.95
C LYS A 15 -58.40 -10.76 -50.71
N HIS A 16 -58.83 -11.16 -49.52
CA HIS A 16 -60.25 -11.36 -49.17
C HIS A 16 -61.03 -10.05 -48.97
N ILE A 17 -60.35 -8.90 -48.94
CA ILE A 17 -60.97 -7.58 -48.79
C ILE A 17 -61.29 -7.00 -50.18
N PRO A 18 -62.53 -6.56 -50.46
CA PRO A 18 -62.93 -6.03 -51.77
C PRO A 18 -62.43 -4.58 -51.97
N ARG A 19 -61.12 -4.43 -52.14
CA ARG A 19 -60.44 -3.14 -52.40
C ARG A 19 -59.54 -3.27 -53.64
N SER A 20 -59.26 -2.15 -54.30
CA SER A 20 -58.40 -2.16 -55.49
C SER A 20 -56.96 -2.54 -55.13
N ASN A 21 -56.26 -3.21 -56.05
CA ASN A 21 -54.89 -3.69 -55.82
C ASN A 21 -53.92 -2.53 -55.51
N GLN A 22 -54.14 -1.35 -56.10
CA GLN A 22 -53.34 -0.15 -55.81
C GLN A 22 -53.50 0.32 -54.36
N GLN A 23 -54.71 0.30 -53.81
CA GLN A 23 -54.95 0.67 -52.40
C GLN A 23 -54.30 -0.33 -51.43
N LYS A 24 -54.26 -1.61 -51.80
CA LYS A 24 -53.60 -2.66 -51.00
C LYS A 24 -52.08 -2.46 -50.96
N GLN A 25 -51.45 -2.15 -52.09
CA GLN A 25 -50.02 -1.85 -52.14
C GLN A 25 -49.65 -0.60 -51.33
N LEU A 26 -50.45 0.48 -51.44
CA LEU A 26 -50.23 1.68 -50.64
C LEU A 26 -50.36 1.42 -49.14
N SER A 27 -51.32 0.57 -48.74
CA SER A 27 -51.50 0.21 -47.33
C SER A 27 -50.30 -0.60 -46.80
N LEU A 28 -49.80 -1.56 -47.59
CA LEU A 28 -48.62 -2.35 -47.23
C LEU A 28 -47.37 -1.47 -47.10
N LEU A 29 -47.14 -0.56 -48.06
CA LEU A 29 -46.02 0.38 -47.99
C LEU A 29 -46.09 1.27 -46.74
N LYS A 30 -47.29 1.73 -46.38
CA LYS A 30 -47.51 2.53 -45.17
C LYS A 30 -47.23 1.75 -43.89
N ILE A 31 -47.66 0.48 -43.82
CA ILE A 31 -47.37 -0.40 -42.67
C ILE A 31 -45.87 -0.64 -42.53
N LEU A 32 -45.18 -0.90 -43.65
CA LEU A 32 -43.72 -1.08 -43.64
C LEU A 32 -42.98 0.17 -43.17
N ASP A 33 -43.38 1.35 -43.63
CA ASP A 33 -42.78 2.62 -43.20
C ASP A 33 -42.99 2.88 -41.70
N GLU A 34 -44.19 2.61 -41.19
CA GLU A 34 -44.52 2.78 -39.76
C GLU A 34 -43.77 1.79 -38.87
N MET A 35 -43.63 0.53 -39.30
CA MET A 35 -42.81 -0.48 -38.61
C MET A 35 -41.32 -0.06 -38.57
N ASN A 36 -40.82 0.51 -39.66
CA ASN A 36 -39.45 1.01 -39.72
C ASN A 36 -39.25 2.23 -38.81
N LYS A 37 -40.26 3.09 -38.66
CA LYS A 37 -40.25 4.23 -37.73
C LYS A 37 -40.29 3.80 -36.27
N GLN A 38 -41.09 2.79 -35.90
CA GLN A 38 -41.08 2.24 -34.53
C GLN A 38 -39.73 1.62 -34.14
N THR A 39 -38.99 1.06 -35.11
CA THR A 39 -37.65 0.51 -34.86
C THR A 39 -36.57 1.60 -34.74
N LYS A 40 -36.87 2.82 -35.18
CA LYS A 40 -36.04 4.03 -34.99
C LYS A 40 -36.40 4.81 -33.72
N GLY A 41 -36.98 4.14 -32.73
CA GLY A 41 -37.05 4.65 -31.35
C GLY A 41 -35.65 5.07 -30.89
N THR A 42 -35.54 6.33 -30.48
CA THR A 42 -34.37 7.03 -29.95
C THR A 42 -33.30 6.09 -29.39
N LYS A 43 -32.21 5.91 -30.15
CA LYS A 43 -30.99 5.30 -29.62
C LYS A 43 -30.53 6.16 -28.45
N ASN A 44 -30.66 5.64 -27.24
CA ASN A 44 -30.02 6.19 -26.05
C ASN A 44 -28.51 6.22 -26.30
N LEU A 45 -27.99 7.35 -26.78
CA LEU A 45 -26.56 7.64 -26.86
C LEU A 45 -25.98 8.04 -25.49
N PHE A 46 -26.77 7.91 -24.42
CA PHE A 46 -26.43 8.35 -23.07
C PHE A 46 -25.85 7.30 -22.08
N PRO A 47 -25.61 6.00 -22.38
CA PRO A 47 -25.03 5.09 -21.38
C PRO A 47 -23.52 4.81 -21.55
N GLN A 48 -22.89 5.16 -22.68
CA GLN A 48 -21.48 4.81 -22.93
C GLN A 48 -20.47 5.84 -22.41
N ILE A 49 -20.78 7.14 -22.49
CA ILE A 49 -19.86 8.17 -21.97
C ILE A 49 -19.84 8.14 -20.44
N LEU A 50 -21.01 7.94 -19.81
CA LEU A 50 -21.13 7.81 -18.35
C LEU A 50 -20.34 6.60 -17.80
N THR A 51 -20.32 5.48 -18.51
CA THR A 51 -19.58 4.28 -18.08
C THR A 51 -18.07 4.46 -18.22
N ILE A 52 -17.59 5.13 -19.27
CA ILE A 52 -16.17 5.46 -19.45
C ILE A 52 -15.70 6.44 -18.36
N SER A 53 -16.48 7.48 -18.06
CA SER A 53 -16.14 8.46 -17.02
C SER A 53 -16.05 7.83 -15.63
N VAL A 54 -16.97 6.92 -15.29
CA VAL A 54 -16.95 6.22 -13.99
C VAL A 54 -15.74 5.28 -13.89
N SER A 55 -15.40 4.55 -14.96
CA SER A 55 -14.21 3.69 -14.96
C SER A 55 -12.92 4.50 -14.82
N PHE A 56 -12.83 5.65 -15.49
CA PHE A 56 -11.66 6.53 -15.39
C PHE A 56 -11.53 7.13 -13.99
N ALA A 57 -12.63 7.59 -13.39
CA ALA A 57 -12.65 8.10 -12.02
C ALA A 57 -12.24 7.02 -11.00
N ALA A 58 -12.70 5.77 -11.17
CA ALA A 58 -12.31 4.65 -10.32
C ALA A 58 -10.80 4.33 -10.45
N CYS A 59 -10.25 4.37 -11.66
CA CYS A 59 -8.81 4.19 -11.87
C CYS A 59 -7.98 5.31 -11.24
N VAL A 60 -8.43 6.56 -11.32
CA VAL A 60 -7.76 7.71 -10.69
C VAL A 60 -7.82 7.61 -9.16
N LEU A 61 -8.97 7.25 -8.59
CA LEU A 61 -9.10 7.04 -7.15
C LEU A 61 -8.24 5.86 -6.66
N PHE A 62 -8.19 4.77 -7.41
CA PHE A 62 -7.34 3.62 -7.07
C PHE A 62 -5.86 3.99 -7.15
N ALA A 63 -5.44 4.72 -8.19
CA ALA A 63 -4.07 5.24 -8.28
C ALA A 63 -3.77 6.20 -7.12
N PHE A 64 -4.70 7.10 -6.79
CA PHE A 64 -4.55 8.01 -5.66
C PHE A 64 -4.39 7.26 -4.34
N ILE A 65 -5.20 6.23 -4.10
CA ILE A 65 -5.08 5.37 -2.91
C ILE A 65 -3.72 4.66 -2.93
N VAL A 66 -3.30 4.02 -4.03
CA VAL A 66 -2.02 3.29 -4.09
C VAL A 66 -0.81 4.22 -3.90
N PHE A 67 -0.84 5.43 -4.46
CA PHE A 67 0.26 6.39 -4.34
C PHE A 67 0.27 7.08 -2.97
N HIS A 68 -0.89 7.43 -2.41
CA HIS A 68 -0.99 8.08 -1.09
C HIS A 68 -1.18 7.12 0.09
N GLN A 69 -1.25 5.79 -0.13
CA GLN A 69 -1.25 4.83 0.98
C GLN A 69 0.03 4.93 1.81
N LYS A 70 1.14 5.34 1.18
CA LYS A 70 2.41 5.63 1.86
C LYS A 70 2.33 6.88 2.76
N ASP A 71 1.46 7.83 2.44
CA ASP A 71 1.25 9.05 3.23
C ASP A 71 0.15 8.90 4.29
N LEU A 72 -0.80 7.99 4.08
CA LEU A 72 -1.91 7.70 5.00
C LEU A 72 -1.51 6.78 6.17
N ILE A 73 -0.44 6.00 6.02
CA ILE A 73 0.27 5.45 7.18
C ILE A 73 1.04 6.63 7.75
N GLN A 74 0.37 7.32 8.66
CA GLN A 74 0.87 8.43 9.44
C GLN A 74 2.31 8.10 9.87
N THR A 75 3.28 8.71 9.19
CA THR A 75 4.71 8.59 9.48
C THR A 75 4.94 9.36 10.77
N THR A 76 4.52 8.77 11.88
CA THR A 76 4.89 9.23 13.20
C THR A 76 6.39 9.03 13.30
N SER A 77 7.12 10.15 13.21
CA SER A 77 8.56 10.14 13.37
C SER A 77 8.94 9.32 14.61
N LEU A 78 10.04 8.58 14.54
CA LEU A 78 10.59 7.79 15.64
C LEU A 78 10.60 8.56 16.98
N LEU A 79 10.83 9.87 16.94
CA LEU A 79 10.74 10.76 18.11
C LEU A 79 9.30 10.88 18.65
N ASN A 80 8.31 11.15 17.79
CA ASN A 80 6.91 11.30 18.19
C ASN A 80 6.33 10.01 18.79
N THR A 81 6.70 8.84 18.26
CA THR A 81 6.18 7.57 18.79
C THR A 81 6.79 7.25 20.15
N ILE A 82 8.07 7.53 20.36
CA ILE A 82 8.77 7.30 21.63
C ILE A 82 8.39 8.32 22.71
N GLU A 83 8.01 9.53 22.34
CA GLU A 83 7.49 10.50 23.31
C GLU A 83 6.13 10.06 23.89
N ASN A 84 5.29 9.44 23.08
CA ASN A 84 3.92 9.10 23.46
C ASN A 84 3.76 7.67 23.99
N ASN A 85 4.71 6.77 23.69
CA ASN A 85 4.62 5.35 24.05
C ASN A 85 5.88 4.85 24.76
N SER A 86 5.69 3.98 25.75
CA SER A 86 6.80 3.25 26.39
C SER A 86 7.17 2.01 25.58
N ILE A 87 8.46 1.83 25.32
CA ILE A 87 9.03 0.59 24.78
C ILE A 87 8.80 -0.53 25.80
N THR A 88 8.23 -1.65 25.37
CA THR A 88 8.02 -2.85 26.20
C THR A 88 9.06 -3.92 25.92
N GLN A 89 9.54 -3.99 24.68
CA GLN A 89 10.49 -4.99 24.26
C GLN A 89 11.36 -4.41 23.15
N MET A 90 12.65 -4.70 23.21
CA MET A 90 13.56 -4.46 22.09
C MET A 90 14.08 -5.78 21.57
N THR A 91 14.27 -5.85 20.26
CA THR A 91 14.95 -6.98 19.65
C THR A 91 16.10 -6.51 18.79
N LEU A 92 17.30 -7.04 19.02
CA LEU A 92 18.51 -6.70 18.26
C LEU A 92 18.96 -7.92 17.45
N SER A 93 19.35 -7.71 16.19
CA SER A 93 19.94 -8.76 15.36
C SER A 93 20.99 -8.18 14.42
N PRO A 94 22.02 -8.96 14.00
CA PRO A 94 22.96 -8.52 12.98
C PRO A 94 22.23 -8.19 11.66
N ALA A 95 22.51 -7.03 11.08
CA ALA A 95 21.90 -6.64 9.82
C ALA A 95 22.54 -7.41 8.66
N LYS A 96 21.70 -7.84 7.69
CA LYS A 96 22.16 -8.52 6.47
C LYS A 96 22.09 -7.65 5.22
N SER A 97 21.43 -6.50 5.28
CA SER A 97 21.36 -5.56 4.15
C SER A 97 21.01 -4.15 4.59
N ASN A 98 21.15 -3.20 3.66
CA ASN A 98 20.78 -1.78 3.88
C ASN A 98 19.27 -1.53 3.80
N HIS A 99 18.50 -2.39 3.12
CA HIS A 99 17.09 -2.10 2.76
C HIS A 99 16.09 -3.14 3.23
N THR A 100 16.55 -4.32 3.63
CA THR A 100 15.68 -5.38 4.16
C THR A 100 15.91 -5.54 5.65
N PHE A 101 14.82 -5.71 6.39
CA PHE A 101 14.86 -6.04 7.80
C PHE A 101 14.88 -7.56 7.94
N THR A 102 15.92 -8.09 8.59
CA THR A 102 16.18 -9.53 8.59
C THR A 102 15.29 -10.28 9.57
N GLN A 103 14.80 -9.58 10.60
CA GLN A 103 13.98 -10.16 11.65
C GLN A 103 12.56 -10.42 11.15
N LYS A 104 12.10 -11.67 11.29
CA LYS A 104 10.68 -12.00 11.19
C LYS A 104 10.05 -11.84 12.56
N GLU A 105 8.89 -11.19 12.63
CA GLU A 105 8.06 -11.15 13.83
C GLU A 105 7.80 -12.59 14.31
N GLY A 106 8.13 -12.90 15.57
CA GLY A 106 7.70 -14.14 16.23
C GLY A 106 8.59 -15.39 16.09
N GLY A 107 9.92 -15.29 16.05
CA GLY A 107 10.78 -16.48 16.10
C GLY A 107 12.11 -16.30 16.82
N ASN A 108 12.43 -17.21 17.74
CA ASN A 108 13.79 -17.43 18.28
C ASN A 108 14.70 -17.94 17.15
N GLN A 109 15.24 -17.03 16.33
CA GLN A 109 16.31 -17.38 15.39
C GLN A 109 17.66 -17.14 16.05
N LYS A 110 18.66 -17.94 15.68
CA LYS A 110 20.03 -17.75 16.15
C LYS A 110 20.52 -16.32 15.82
N GLY A 111 21.08 -15.63 16.81
CA GLY A 111 21.57 -14.25 16.66
C GLY A 111 20.51 -13.16 16.84
N ILE A 112 19.31 -13.49 17.32
CA ILE A 112 18.28 -12.52 17.71
C ILE A 112 18.27 -12.40 19.23
N TYR A 113 18.40 -11.18 19.75
CA TYR A 113 18.41 -10.91 21.18
C TYR A 113 17.16 -10.15 21.61
N PHE A 114 16.35 -10.76 22.45
CA PHE A 114 15.19 -10.13 23.08
C PHE A 114 15.66 -9.45 24.37
N ILE A 115 15.48 -8.14 24.43
CA ILE A 115 15.86 -7.32 25.56
C ILE A 115 14.57 -6.90 26.27
N GLU A 116 14.32 -7.55 27.40
CA GLU A 116 13.23 -7.29 28.34
C GLU A 116 13.82 -6.69 29.63
N ASP A 117 14.65 -5.65 29.48
CA ASP A 117 15.31 -4.95 30.58
C ASP A 117 14.84 -3.49 30.62
N ASP A 118 14.24 -3.10 31.75
CA ASP A 118 13.73 -1.75 31.99
C ASP A 118 14.84 -0.69 31.94
N ASP A 119 16.07 -1.00 32.40
CA ASP A 119 17.21 -0.07 32.32
C ASP A 119 17.60 0.18 30.86
N TRP A 120 17.57 -0.90 30.06
CA TRP A 120 17.84 -0.80 28.62
C TRP A 120 16.79 0.05 27.91
N ASN A 121 15.51 -0.20 28.21
CA ASN A 121 14.37 0.57 27.69
C ASN A 121 14.49 2.06 28.03
N LEU A 122 14.78 2.39 29.29
CA LEU A 122 14.97 3.78 29.74
C LEU A 122 16.17 4.44 29.06
N THR A 123 17.28 3.72 28.96
CA THR A 123 18.51 4.23 28.34
C THR A 123 18.29 4.51 26.85
N PHE A 124 17.65 3.59 26.13
CA PHE A 124 17.40 3.75 24.70
C PHE A 124 16.41 4.89 24.41
N ASN A 125 15.37 5.04 25.24
CA ASN A 125 14.50 6.22 25.20
C ASN A 125 15.29 7.53 25.35
N LYS A 126 16.26 7.56 26.26
CA LYS A 126 17.15 8.73 26.44
C LYS A 126 18.02 8.96 25.20
N PHE A 127 18.53 7.90 24.58
CA PHE A 127 19.34 8.03 23.36
C PHE A 127 18.55 8.68 22.24
N ILE A 128 17.35 8.16 21.96
CA ILE A 128 16.53 8.68 20.88
C ILE A 128 16.09 10.12 21.16
N LYS A 129 15.66 10.45 22.37
CA LYS A 129 15.26 11.83 22.72
C LYS A 129 16.39 12.85 22.52
N ASN A 130 17.64 12.42 22.63
CA ASN A 130 18.82 13.27 22.43
C ASN A 130 19.46 13.07 21.05
N ALA A 131 18.84 12.30 20.17
CA ALA A 131 19.35 12.07 18.82
C ALA A 131 19.09 13.31 17.96
N GLN A 132 20.10 13.69 17.18
CA GLN A 132 20.01 14.83 16.28
C GLN A 132 19.69 14.32 14.88
N ASN A 133 18.70 14.92 14.23
CA ASN A 133 18.46 14.66 12.81
C ASN A 133 19.67 15.15 12.00
N VAL A 134 20.20 14.28 11.13
CA VAL A 134 21.35 14.59 10.28
C VAL A 134 21.05 14.18 8.84
N SER A 135 21.56 14.97 7.89
CA SER A 135 21.51 14.63 6.46
C SER A 135 22.63 13.69 6.01
N TYR A 136 23.54 13.33 6.92
CA TYR A 136 24.64 12.42 6.62
C TYR A 136 24.13 10.99 6.52
N GLU A 137 24.42 10.34 5.39
CA GLU A 137 24.20 8.91 5.17
C GLU A 137 25.51 8.15 5.40
N PRO A 138 25.56 7.22 6.37
CA PRO A 138 26.73 6.37 6.61
C PRO A 138 27.13 5.60 5.34
N GLN A 139 28.43 5.51 5.08
CA GLN A 139 28.96 4.80 3.90
C GLN A 139 29.16 3.30 4.17
N THR A 140 29.11 2.92 5.45
CA THR A 140 29.24 1.54 5.90
C THR A 140 27.91 0.78 5.83
N MET A 141 27.99 -0.55 5.87
CA MET A 141 26.80 -1.40 6.03
C MET A 141 26.26 -1.25 7.46
N PRO A 142 24.93 -1.24 7.69
CA PRO A 142 24.38 -1.26 9.04
C PRO A 142 24.91 -2.49 9.76
N LEU A 143 25.23 -2.31 11.04
CA LEU A 143 25.69 -3.38 11.91
C LEU A 143 24.52 -4.19 12.44
N TYR A 144 23.42 -3.51 12.79
CA TYR A 144 22.27 -4.14 13.44
C TYR A 144 20.92 -3.70 12.89
N ASP A 145 20.00 -4.64 12.89
CA ASP A 145 18.56 -4.46 12.75
C ASP A 145 17.96 -4.48 14.17
N LEU A 146 17.32 -3.37 14.56
CA LEU A 146 16.68 -3.17 15.86
C LEU A 146 15.16 -3.04 15.68
N LEU A 147 14.39 -3.88 16.37
CA LEU A 147 12.93 -3.81 16.44
C LEU A 147 12.52 -3.29 17.80
N LEU A 148 11.77 -2.19 17.84
CA LEU A 148 11.10 -1.72 19.04
C LEU A 148 9.66 -2.19 19.03
N THR A 149 9.20 -2.75 20.14
CA THR A 149 7.79 -3.03 20.38
C THR A 149 7.30 -2.13 21.52
N PHE A 150 6.15 -1.51 21.31
CA PHE A 150 5.54 -0.58 22.26
C PHE A 150 4.34 -1.22 22.97
N LYS A 151 3.87 -0.59 24.07
CA LYS A 151 2.70 -1.07 24.84
C LYS A 151 1.43 -1.23 24.02
N ASN A 152 1.25 -0.43 22.97
CA ASN A 152 0.11 -0.48 22.05
C ASN A 152 0.27 -1.52 20.94
N HIS A 153 1.27 -2.41 21.02
CA HIS A 153 1.66 -3.37 19.97
C HIS A 153 2.13 -2.74 18.65
N GLU A 154 2.36 -1.43 18.63
CA GLU A 154 3.02 -0.78 17.52
C GLU A 154 4.49 -1.21 17.51
N THR A 155 5.06 -1.35 16.32
CA THR A 155 6.46 -1.75 16.14
C THR A 155 7.20 -0.77 15.24
N ILE A 156 8.46 -0.47 15.58
CA ILE A 156 9.33 0.37 14.76
C ILE A 156 10.58 -0.43 14.40
N LYS A 157 10.91 -0.44 13.11
CA LYS A 157 12.09 -1.11 12.55
C LYS A 157 13.18 -0.08 12.30
N ILE A 158 14.29 -0.24 13.00
CA ILE A 158 15.43 0.68 12.98
C ILE A 158 16.66 -0.05 12.46
N LYS A 159 17.41 0.59 11.57
CA LYS A 159 18.76 0.18 11.20
C LYS A 159 19.78 1.00 11.96
N VAL A 160 20.85 0.34 12.39
CA VAL A 160 21.88 0.91 13.25
C VAL A 160 23.23 0.79 12.56
N TRP A 161 23.95 1.90 12.43
CA TRP A 161 25.33 1.97 11.98
C TRP A 161 26.23 2.43 13.13
N ALA A 162 27.46 1.94 13.15
CA ALA A 162 28.53 2.55 13.93
C ALA A 162 29.70 2.86 13.01
N GLU A 163 30.02 4.14 12.85
CA GLU A 163 31.08 4.64 11.99
C GLU A 163 31.88 5.68 12.76
N ASP A 164 33.21 5.53 12.82
CA ASP A 164 34.12 6.41 13.57
C ASP A 164 33.74 6.62 15.05
N GLY A 165 33.16 5.59 15.68
CA GLY A 165 32.71 5.64 17.08
C GLY A 165 31.41 6.42 17.31
N LEU A 166 30.72 6.80 16.24
CA LEU A 166 29.41 7.45 16.26
C LEU A 166 28.33 6.48 15.82
N VAL A 167 27.16 6.55 16.49
CA VAL A 167 26.03 5.68 16.19
C VAL A 167 24.97 6.46 15.42
N TYR A 168 24.60 5.92 14.26
CA TYR A 168 23.54 6.44 13.41
C TYR A 168 22.36 5.48 13.39
N LEU A 169 21.16 6.04 13.46
CA LEU A 169 19.89 5.33 13.47
C LEU A 169 19.04 5.80 12.29
N LYS A 170 18.38 4.86 11.61
CA LYS A 170 17.38 5.17 10.59
C LYS A 170 16.20 4.24 10.73
N GLU A 171 15.00 4.80 10.75
CA GLU A 171 13.78 4.01 10.63
C GLU A 171 13.62 3.55 9.18
N LEU A 172 13.30 2.28 8.97
CA LEU A 172 13.34 1.66 7.63
C LEU A 172 12.45 2.36 6.60
N GLU A 173 11.28 2.85 7.03
CA GLU A 173 10.29 3.50 6.18
C GLU A 173 10.50 5.02 6.07
N GLN A 174 11.49 5.59 6.76
CA GLN A 174 11.77 7.02 6.76
C GLN A 174 13.09 7.33 6.07
N GLU A 175 13.20 8.52 5.51
CA GLU A 175 14.43 8.98 4.83
C GLU A 175 15.45 9.58 5.80
N ASN A 176 14.99 10.02 6.97
CA ASN A 176 15.79 10.74 7.95
C ASN A 176 16.76 9.83 8.71
N PHE A 177 18.01 10.28 8.83
CA PHE A 177 19.00 9.69 9.72
C PHE A 177 19.07 10.48 11.04
N TYR A 178 19.30 9.77 12.12
CA TYR A 178 19.47 10.33 13.46
C TYR A 178 20.85 9.94 14.00
N LEU A 179 21.60 10.93 14.46
CA LEU A 179 22.91 10.75 15.08
C LEU A 179 22.78 10.84 16.60
N LEU A 180 23.29 9.82 17.30
CA LEU A 180 23.45 9.90 18.75
C LEU A 180 24.64 10.82 19.09
N SER A 181 24.52 11.58 20.18
CA SER A 181 25.67 12.30 20.75
C SER A 181 26.84 11.35 20.99
N ARG A 182 28.08 11.84 20.97
CA ARG A 182 29.29 11.01 21.19
C ARG A 182 29.22 10.19 22.49
N GLU A 183 28.75 10.78 23.58
CA GLU A 183 28.59 10.08 24.87
C GLU A 183 27.58 8.93 24.76
N ASN A 184 26.38 9.20 24.23
CA ASN A 184 25.36 8.18 24.01
C ASN A 184 25.81 7.10 23.01
N SER A 185 26.60 7.46 22.00
CA SER A 185 27.18 6.50 21.03
C SER A 185 28.09 5.51 21.74
N ALA A 186 29.00 6.00 22.59
CA ALA A 186 29.89 5.14 23.37
C ALA A 186 29.10 4.21 24.30
N VAL A 187 28.13 4.76 25.07
CA VAL A 187 27.30 3.95 25.97
C VAL A 187 26.51 2.90 25.19
N PHE A 188 25.94 3.25 24.03
CA PHE A 188 25.22 2.29 23.19
C PHE A 188 26.13 1.15 22.71
N ILE A 189 27.33 1.48 22.21
CA ILE A 189 28.30 0.49 21.74
C ILE A 189 28.72 -0.44 22.89
N ASP A 190 29.03 0.11 24.06
CA ASP A 190 29.40 -0.70 25.25
C ASP A 190 28.28 -1.63 25.67
N LYS A 191 27.05 -1.11 25.71
CA LYS A 191 25.85 -1.87 26.00
C LYS A 191 25.68 -3.01 24.99
N VAL A 192 25.76 -2.74 23.69
CA VAL A 192 25.63 -3.78 22.65
C VAL A 192 26.76 -4.80 22.74
N ASN A 193 28.01 -4.38 23.00
CA ASN A 193 29.15 -5.26 23.17
C ASN A 193 28.98 -6.20 24.37
N SER A 194 28.39 -5.72 25.47
CA SER A 194 28.08 -6.57 26.64
C SER A 194 27.06 -7.69 26.32
N ILE A 195 26.22 -7.48 25.29
CA ILE A 195 25.27 -8.47 24.79
C ILE A 195 25.92 -9.32 23.67
N HIS A 196 26.92 -8.80 22.97
CA HIS A 196 27.56 -9.45 21.83
C HIS A 196 28.27 -10.76 22.17
N GLU A 197 28.81 -10.90 23.39
CA GLU A 197 29.33 -12.18 23.90
C GLU A 197 28.27 -13.30 23.85
N TYR A 198 26.98 -12.95 23.91
CA TYR A 198 25.87 -13.88 23.80
C TYR A 198 25.29 -13.99 22.38
N ILE A 199 25.70 -13.14 21.44
CA ILE A 199 25.29 -13.19 20.03
C ILE A 199 26.06 -14.28 19.28
N GLU A 200 27.33 -14.49 19.62
CA GLU A 200 28.16 -15.56 19.03
C GLU A 200 28.02 -16.91 19.74
N THR A 201 27.64 -16.91 21.02
CA THR A 201 27.51 -18.13 21.82
C THR A 201 26.04 -18.46 22.06
N PRO A 202 25.45 -19.48 21.40
CA PRO A 202 24.08 -19.86 21.70
C PRO A 202 23.98 -20.30 23.16
N LEU A 203 23.01 -19.75 23.89
CA LEU A 203 22.56 -20.30 25.17
C LEU A 203 22.28 -21.80 24.96
N LYS A 204 23.05 -22.64 25.65
CA LYS A 204 22.94 -24.10 25.63
C LYS A 204 21.67 -24.57 26.29
#